data_AF-A0AAJ2GPB4-F1
#
_entry.id   AF-A0AAJ2GPB4-F1
#
_cell.length_a   1.000
_cell.length_b   1.000
_cell.length_c   1.000
_cell.angle_alpha   90.00
_cell.angle_beta   90.00
_cell.angle_gamma   90.00
#
_symmetry.space_group_name_H-M   'P 1'
#
loop_
_entity.id
_entity.type
_entity.pdbx_description
1 polymer ?
#
loop_
_entity_poly.entity_id
_entity_poly.type
_entity_poly.pdbx_seq_one_letter_code
_entity_poly.pdbx_strand_id
1 'polypeptide(L)' 'MAKFDPEIHDDNPPMDAAFMAGMKPSRRGRPKLEAPKVEVKIRLDAKTVEHLRGSGPGWQTRVNALLGKLVASGQI' A
#
# COMPACT_ATOMS: atom_id res chain seq x y z
N MET A 1 26.17 10.44 -18.56
CA MET A 1 25.12 9.47 -18.95
C MET A 1 25.28 9.16 -20.43
N ALA A 2 25.50 7.90 -20.81
CA ALA A 2 25.34 7.49 -22.20
C ALA A 2 23.87 7.75 -22.60
N LYS A 3 23.64 8.37 -23.77
CA LYS A 3 22.29 8.66 -24.26
C LYS A 3 21.60 7.33 -24.57
N PHE A 4 20.31 7.25 -24.25
CA PHE A 4 19.43 6.16 -24.67
C PHE A 4 19.48 6.05 -26.19
N ASP A 5 20.00 4.93 -26.69
CA ASP A 5 20.02 4.57 -28.10
C ASP A 5 18.87 3.59 -28.37
N PRO A 6 17.81 4.02 -29.06
CA PRO A 6 16.63 3.20 -29.31
C PRO A 6 16.88 1.99 -30.22
N GLU A 7 17.97 1.95 -31.00
CA GLU A 7 18.31 0.79 -31.85
C GLU A 7 19.03 -0.32 -31.08
N ILE A 8 19.67 0.01 -29.95
CA ILE A 8 20.43 -0.93 -29.12
C ILE A 8 19.58 -1.50 -27.96
N HIS A 9 18.44 -0.86 -27.66
CA HIS A 9 17.58 -1.19 -26.52
C HIS A 9 16.18 -1.71 -26.91
N ASP A 10 16.05 -2.39 -28.04
CA ASP A 10 14.84 -3.16 -28.38
C ASP A 10 15.04 -4.66 -28.09
N ASP A 11 15.43 -4.98 -26.85
CA ASP A 11 15.46 -6.36 -26.35
C ASP A 11 14.05 -6.92 -26.10
N ASN A 12 13.01 -6.12 -26.34
CA ASN A 12 11.65 -6.55 -26.13
C ASN A 12 11.16 -7.29 -27.38
N PRO A 13 10.86 -8.60 -27.29
CA PRO A 13 10.35 -9.32 -28.44
C PRO A 13 9.05 -8.66 -28.94
N PRO A 14 8.82 -8.66 -30.26
CA PRO A 14 7.56 -8.15 -30.81
C PRO A 14 6.39 -8.92 -30.19
N MET A 15 5.39 -8.18 -29.70
CA MET A 15 4.15 -8.75 -29.16
C MET A 15 3.27 -9.32 -30.29
N ASP A 16 3.79 -10.35 -30.96
CA ASP A 16 3.09 -11.06 -32.01
C ASP A 16 2.12 -12.11 -31.44
N ALA A 17 1.35 -12.75 -32.34
CA ALA A 17 0.35 -13.73 -31.94
C ALA A 17 0.95 -14.95 -31.21
N ALA A 18 2.21 -15.31 -31.53
CA ALA A 18 2.89 -16.44 -30.89
C ALA A 18 3.34 -16.08 -29.46
N PHE A 19 3.89 -14.88 -29.26
CA PHE A 19 4.24 -14.33 -27.95
C PHE A 19 3.02 -14.24 -27.04
N MET A 20 1.91 -13.70 -27.56
CA MET A 20 0.66 -13.55 -26.80
C MET A 20 -0.01 -14.89 -26.48
N ALA A 21 0.10 -15.90 -27.36
CA ALA A 21 -0.41 -17.25 -27.10
C ALA A 21 0.34 -17.98 -25.97
N GLY A 22 1.64 -17.68 -25.78
CA GLY A 22 2.46 -18.22 -24.69
C GLY A 22 2.34 -17.47 -23.36
N MET A 23 1.77 -16.27 -23.37
CA MET A 23 1.64 -15.39 -22.22
C MET A 23 0.61 -15.94 -21.22
N LYS A 24 1.08 -16.64 -20.17
CA LYS A 24 0.21 -17.03 -19.05
C LYS A 24 -0.01 -15.81 -18.15
N PRO A 25 -1.27 -15.41 -17.87
CA PRO A 25 -1.55 -14.36 -16.90
C PRO A 25 -0.94 -14.76 -15.56
N SER A 26 0.12 -14.07 -15.17
CA SER A 26 0.67 -14.29 -13.85
C SER A 26 -0.35 -13.77 -12.84
N ARG A 27 -0.77 -14.59 -11.88
CA ARG A 27 -1.51 -14.16 -10.68
C ARG A 27 -0.61 -13.32 -9.74
N ARG A 28 0.29 -12.51 -10.31
CA ARG A 28 1.22 -11.60 -9.61
C ARG A 28 0.45 -10.38 -9.14
N GLY A 29 -0.46 -10.62 -8.19
CA GLY A 29 -0.85 -9.63 -7.21
C GLY A 29 -0.03 -9.84 -5.94
N ARG A 30 0.07 -8.80 -5.10
CA ARG A 30 0.50 -9.00 -3.71
C ARG A 30 -0.40 -10.09 -3.08
N PRO A 31 0.16 -11.06 -2.34
CA PRO A 31 -0.67 -12.00 -1.59
C PRO A 31 -1.73 -11.26 -0.79
N LYS A 32 -2.98 -11.74 -0.86
CA LYS A 32 -4.07 -11.16 -0.08
C LYS A 32 -3.73 -11.34 1.40
N LEU A 33 -3.77 -10.25 2.17
CA LEU A 33 -3.65 -10.34 3.62
C LEU A 33 -4.93 -10.98 4.16
N GLU A 34 -4.79 -11.97 5.04
CA GLU A 34 -5.93 -12.62 5.71
C GLU A 34 -6.75 -11.63 6.54
N ALA A 35 -6.07 -10.71 7.24
CA ALA A 35 -6.68 -9.67 8.05
C ALA A 35 -6.12 -8.28 7.66
N PRO A 36 -6.65 -7.64 6.59
CA PRO A 36 -6.25 -6.30 6.23
C PRO A 36 -6.79 -5.27 7.24
N LYS A 37 -6.12 -4.11 7.32
CA LYS A 37 -6.68 -2.96 8.05
C LYS A 37 -7.98 -2.52 7.38
N VAL A 38 -9.01 -2.28 8.18
CA VAL A 38 -10.30 -1.80 7.71
C VAL A 38 -10.32 -0.27 7.78
N GLU A 39 -10.64 0.38 6.67
CA GLU A 39 -10.88 1.82 6.65
C GLU A 39 -12.22 2.12 7.33
N VAL A 40 -12.19 2.97 8.35
CA VAL A 40 -13.38 3.38 9.09
C VAL A 40 -13.52 4.90 9.06
N LYS A 41 -14.75 5.38 8.82
CA LYS A 41 -15.08 6.81 8.89
C LYS A 41 -15.57 7.15 10.30
N ILE A 42 -14.72 7.80 11.08
CA ILE A 42 -15.06 8.29 12.42
C ILE A 42 -14.83 9.80 12.51
N ARG A 43 -15.64 10.49 13.32
CA ARG A 43 -15.42 11.90 13.65
C ARG A 43 -14.72 11.97 15.00
N LEU A 44 -13.58 12.67 15.03
CA LEU A 44 -12.83 12.96 16.24
C LEU A 44 -12.93 14.44 16.56
N ASP A 45 -12.77 14.79 17.84
CA ASP A 45 -12.71 16.18 18.28
C ASP A 45 -11.54 16.93 17.61
N ALA A 46 -11.76 18.19 17.25
CA ALA A 46 -10.79 19.00 16.51
C ALA A 46 -9.48 19.18 17.27
N LYS A 47 -9.53 19.47 18.58
CA LYS A 47 -8.32 19.66 19.41
C LYS A 47 -7.52 18.37 19.52
N THR A 48 -8.22 17.24 19.58
CA THR A 48 -7.60 15.91 19.60
C THR A 48 -6.85 15.65 18.29
N VAL A 49 -7.47 15.94 17.14
CA VAL A 49 -6.83 15.74 15.84
C VAL A 49 -5.62 16.67 15.65
N GLU A 50 -5.72 17.92 16.09
CA GLU A 50 -4.61 18.88 16.05
C GLU A 50 -3.41 18.38 16.87
N HIS A 51 -3.65 17.96 18.11
CA HIS A 51 -2.59 17.41 18.97
C HIS A 51 -1.94 16.17 18.34
N LEU A 52 -2.75 15.25 17.81
CA LEU A 52 -2.26 14.04 17.16
C LEU A 52 -1.42 14.36 15.92
N ARG A 53 -1.88 15.27 15.05
CA ARG A 53 -1.08 15.72 13.89
C ARG A 53 0.21 16.41 14.32
N GLY A 54 0.17 17.22 15.38
CA GLY A 54 1.33 17.89 15.97
C GLY A 54 2.38 16.92 16.53
N SER A 55 2.00 15.70 16.89
CA SER A 55 2.95 14.66 17.31
C SER A 55 3.87 14.16 16.18
N GLY A 56 3.65 14.59 14.94
CA GLY A 56 4.50 14.32 13.79
C GLY A 56 4.08 13.10 12.96
N PRO A 57 4.92 12.69 11.99
CA PRO A 57 4.63 11.57 11.10
C PRO A 57 4.29 10.28 11.86
N GLY A 58 3.38 9.49 11.31
CA GLY A 58 2.98 8.21 11.91
C GLY A 58 1.95 8.32 13.04
N TRP A 59 1.39 9.49 13.31
CA TRP A 59 0.37 9.68 14.36
C TRP A 59 -0.83 8.73 14.24
N GLN A 60 -1.31 8.45 13.02
CA GLN A 60 -2.40 7.48 12.80
C GLN A 60 -2.01 6.06 13.23
N THR A 61 -0.77 5.65 12.99
CA THR A 61 -0.25 4.35 13.41
C THR A 61 -0.17 4.27 14.94
N ARG A 62 0.24 5.35 15.60
CA ARG A 62 0.24 5.44 17.07
C ARG A 62 -1.17 5.36 17.65
N VAL A 63 -2.15 6.05 17.04
CA VAL A 63 -3.56 5.95 17.43
C VAL A 63 -4.07 4.52 17.30
N ASN A 64 -3.82 3.86 16.17
CA ASN A 64 -4.22 2.47 15.97
C ASN A 64 -3.60 1.54 17.02
N ALA A 65 -2.32 1.73 17.35
CA ALA A 65 -1.65 0.94 18.39
C ALA A 65 -2.24 1.17 19.78
N LEU A 66 -2.59 2.42 20.13
CA LEU A 66 -3.25 2.74 21.39
C LEU A 66 -4.63 2.10 21.49
N LEU A 67 -5.46 2.22 20.44
CA LEU A 67 -6.77 1.58 20.39
C LEU A 67 -6.64 0.05 20.55
N GLY A 68 -5.69 -0.57 19.86
CA GLY A 68 -5.42 -2.01 20.01
C GLY A 68 -5.04 -2.40 21.45
N LYS A 69 -4.28 -1.57 22.16
CA LYS A 69 -3.96 -1.79 23.57
C LYS A 69 -5.18 -1.68 24.47
N LEU A 70 -6.03 -0.67 24.26
CA LEU A 70 -7.25 -0.46 25.05
C LEU A 70 -8.26 -1.61 24.88
N VAL A 71 -8.38 -2.14 23.65
CA VAL A 71 -9.20 -3.34 23.37
C VAL A 71 -8.61 -4.57 24.06
N ALA A 72 -7.29 -4.77 23.97
CA ALA A 72 -6.63 -5.92 24.60
C ALA A 72 -6.68 -5.88 26.13
N SER A 73 -6.69 -4.69 26.73
CA SER A 73 -6.83 -4.49 28.17
C SER A 73 -8.28 -4.51 28.67
N GLY A 74 -9.27 -4.59 27.77
CA GLY A 74 -10.70 -4.57 28.12
C GLY A 74 -11.18 -3.23 28.66
N GLN A 75 -10.47 -2.15 28.37
CA GLN A 75 -10.88 -0.79 28.73
C GLN A 75 -11.95 -0.24 27.79
N ILE A 76 -12.08 -0.85 26.61
CA ILE A 76 -13.14 -0.67 25.61
C ILE A 76 -13.48 -2.00 24.95
#